data_AF-A0A9W4Z7W8-F1
#
_entry.id   AF-A0A9W4Z7W8-F1
#
_cell.length_a   1.000
_cell.length_b   1.000
_cell.length_c   1.000
_cell.angle_alpha   90.00
_cell.angle_beta   90.00
_cell.angle_gamma   90.00
#
_symmetry.space_group_name_H-M   'P 1'
#
loop_
_entity.id
_entity.type
_entity.pdbx_description
1 polymer ?
#
loop_
_entity_poly.entity_id
_entity_poly.type
_entity_poly.pdbx_seq_one_letter_code
_entity_poly.pdbx_strand_id
1 'polypeptide(L)'
;MNTKTKNNILNKPLAEGTHVKKGVDFDILGFPIFKGDDVKFSLKLEKDFYVMKDTDQFRECTKLVKEAIEKGEISKELFTKKQLAQINDGLPRIDGLIWHHHQIPGKMQLVIKEVHSVNHLGGNRLWGGGIR
;
A
#
# COMPACT_ATOMS: atom_id res chain seq x y z
N MET A 1 -31.83 11.13 22.89
CA MET A 1 -31.05 12.17 22.18
C MET A 1 -29.58 11.76 22.19
N ASN A 2 -29.08 11.42 20.99
CA ASN A 2 -27.71 11.42 20.49
C ASN A 2 -26.54 11.23 21.49
N THR A 3 -26.07 9.98 21.60
CA THR A 3 -24.75 9.63 22.12
C THR A 3 -23.69 10.18 21.16
N LYS A 4 -23.10 11.34 21.47
CA LYS A 4 -21.89 11.84 20.81
C LYS A 4 -20.71 10.96 21.20
N THR A 5 -20.58 9.80 20.56
CA THR A 5 -19.29 9.13 20.43
C THR A 5 -18.43 10.08 19.62
N LYS A 6 -17.44 10.73 20.26
CA LYS A 6 -16.43 11.53 19.58
C LYS A 6 -15.58 10.58 18.74
N ASN A 7 -16.09 10.21 17.56
CA ASN A 7 -15.33 9.52 16.54
C ASN A 7 -14.27 10.49 16.03
N ASN A 8 -13.10 10.49 16.67
CA ASN A 8 -11.91 11.15 16.16
C ASN A 8 -11.53 10.46 14.85
N ILE A 9 -11.94 11.04 13.73
CA ILE A 9 -11.50 10.62 12.39
C ILE A 9 -9.98 10.74 12.37
N LEU A 10 -9.28 9.61 12.22
CA LEU A 10 -7.83 9.48 12.36
C LEU A 10 -7.04 10.42 11.40
N ASN A 11 -7.56 10.70 10.21
CA ASN A 11 -7.00 11.65 9.26
C ASN A 11 -7.94 12.84 8.98
N LYS A 12 -8.62 13.38 10.01
CA LYS A 12 -9.59 14.49 9.89
C LYS A 12 -9.15 15.66 8.97
N PRO A 13 -7.86 16.06 8.90
CA PRO A 13 -7.43 17.11 7.96
C PRO A 13 -7.40 16.71 6.48
N LEU A 14 -7.36 15.40 6.17
CA LEU A 14 -7.32 14.83 4.81
C LEU A 14 -8.67 14.23 4.39
N ALA A 15 -9.58 14.02 5.35
CA ALA A 15 -10.91 13.47 5.10
C ALA A 15 -11.73 14.40 4.20
N GLU A 16 -12.41 13.81 3.21
CA GLU A 16 -13.30 14.51 2.26
C GLU A 16 -12.61 15.57 1.38
N GLY A 17 -11.27 15.55 1.29
CA GLY A 17 -10.49 16.48 0.47
C GLY A 17 -9.69 15.79 -0.64
N THR A 18 -9.50 16.47 -1.77
CA THR A 18 -8.47 16.10 -2.77
C THR A 18 -7.20 16.86 -2.43
N HIS A 19 -6.07 16.17 -2.20
CA HIS A 19 -4.80 16.89 -2.07
C HIS A 19 -4.37 17.44 -3.44
N VAL A 20 -4.45 18.76 -3.54
CA VAL A 20 -4.23 19.62 -4.72
C VAL A 20 -2.84 19.48 -5.37
N LYS A 21 -1.90 18.73 -4.79
CA LYS A 21 -0.52 18.71 -5.31
C LYS A 21 -0.26 17.67 -6.39
N LYS A 22 -1.05 16.58 -6.51
CA LYS A 22 -0.81 15.50 -7.50
C LYS A 22 -2.04 14.69 -7.97
N GLY A 23 -3.26 14.92 -7.46
CA GLY A 23 -4.47 14.24 -7.95
C GLY A 23 -4.80 12.88 -7.29
N VAL A 24 -4.25 12.60 -6.10
CA VAL A 24 -4.64 11.42 -5.31
C VAL A 24 -5.90 11.75 -4.51
N ASP A 25 -6.96 10.96 -4.72
CA ASP A 25 -8.22 11.04 -3.98
C ASP A 25 -8.05 10.46 -2.57
N PHE A 26 -8.79 10.97 -1.59
CA PHE A 26 -8.84 10.42 -0.24
C PHE A 26 -10.26 9.95 0.08
N ASP A 27 -10.38 8.87 0.85
CA ASP A 27 -11.69 8.42 1.32
C ASP A 27 -12.24 9.33 2.43
N ILE A 28 -13.48 9.06 2.86
CA ILE A 28 -14.18 9.81 3.93
C ILE A 28 -13.42 9.77 5.28
N LEU A 29 -12.47 8.85 5.45
CA LEU A 29 -11.65 8.73 6.65
C LEU A 29 -10.24 9.32 6.45
N GLY A 30 -9.94 9.87 5.26
CA GLY A 30 -8.68 10.50 4.88
C GLY A 30 -7.56 9.52 4.57
N PHE A 31 -7.87 8.31 4.06
CA PHE A 31 -6.87 7.39 3.49
C PHE A 31 -6.71 7.61 1.98
N PRO A 32 -5.48 7.56 1.44
CA PRO A 32 -5.27 7.73 0.01
C PRO A 32 -5.86 6.57 -0.79
N ILE A 33 -6.54 6.91 -1.89
CA ILE A 33 -7.11 5.99 -2.86
C ILE A 33 -6.22 5.97 -4.09
N PHE A 34 -5.35 4.96 -4.19
CA PHE A 34 -4.59 4.68 -5.40
C PHE A 34 -5.41 3.78 -6.33
N LYS A 35 -5.49 4.12 -7.62
CA LYS A 35 -6.27 3.42 -8.65
C LYS A 35 -5.62 3.52 -10.03
N GLY A 36 -6.04 2.67 -10.96
CA GLY A 36 -5.53 2.69 -12.34
C GLY A 36 -4.01 2.46 -12.40
N ASP A 37 -3.33 3.24 -13.23
CA ASP A 37 -1.90 3.06 -13.55
C ASP A 37 -0.94 3.31 -12.37
N ASP A 38 -1.44 3.97 -11.31
CA ASP A 38 -0.71 4.23 -10.06
C ASP A 38 -0.48 2.96 -9.24
N VAL A 39 -1.31 1.92 -9.44
CA VAL A 39 -1.23 0.65 -8.73
C VAL A 39 -0.71 -0.43 -9.68
N LYS A 40 0.50 -0.93 -9.41
CA LYS A 40 1.09 -2.03 -10.20
C LYS A 40 0.53 -3.38 -9.82
N PHE A 41 0.25 -3.57 -8.53
CA PHE A 41 -0.33 -4.82 -8.03
C PHE A 41 -1.06 -4.60 -6.71
N SER A 42 -2.09 -5.40 -6.45
CA SER A 42 -2.79 -5.44 -5.16
C SER A 42 -2.88 -6.89 -4.72
N LEU A 43 -2.56 -7.14 -3.45
CA LEU A 43 -2.59 -8.47 -2.87
C LEU A 43 -3.15 -8.44 -1.45
N LYS A 44 -3.40 -9.62 -0.91
CA LYS A 44 -3.76 -9.83 0.49
C LYS A 44 -2.68 -10.66 1.16
N LEU A 45 -2.06 -10.12 2.21
CA LEU A 45 -1.16 -10.86 3.07
C LEU A 45 -1.92 -11.93 3.85
N GLU A 46 -1.22 -13.01 4.17
CA GLU A 46 -1.70 -13.96 5.17
C GLU A 46 -1.65 -13.33 6.56
N LYS A 47 -2.55 -13.77 7.45
CA LYS A 47 -2.70 -13.17 8.79
C LYS A 47 -1.42 -13.22 9.62
N ASP A 48 -0.60 -14.25 9.43
CA ASP A 48 0.67 -14.43 10.13
C ASP A 48 1.65 -13.27 9.85
N PHE A 49 1.52 -12.62 8.69
CA PHE A 49 2.33 -11.48 8.30
C PHE A 49 1.77 -10.13 8.78
N TYR A 50 0.56 -10.08 9.37
CA TYR A 50 -0.07 -8.79 9.70
C TYR A 50 0.77 -7.99 10.69
N VAL A 51 1.35 -8.66 11.69
CA VAL A 51 2.06 -8.01 12.80
C VAL A 51 3.57 -8.29 12.72
N MET A 52 4.11 -8.26 11.50
CA MET A 52 5.55 -8.32 11.24
C MET A 52 6.12 -6.92 10.96
N LYS A 53 7.45 -6.79 10.96
CA LYS A 53 8.12 -5.54 10.54
C LYS A 53 7.80 -5.26 9.07
N ASP A 54 7.73 -3.97 8.71
CA ASP A 54 7.50 -3.54 7.34
C ASP A 54 8.45 -4.23 6.36
N THR A 55 9.73 -4.38 6.73
CA THR A 55 10.72 -5.07 5.89
C THR A 55 10.38 -6.52 5.59
N ASP A 56 9.78 -7.23 6.53
CA ASP A 56 9.43 -8.65 6.40
C ASP A 56 8.13 -8.80 5.61
N GLN A 57 7.13 -7.94 5.89
CA GLN A 57 5.91 -7.83 5.09
C GLN A 57 6.24 -7.53 3.62
N PHE A 58 7.15 -6.59 3.36
CA PHE A 58 7.52 -6.20 2.01
C PHE A 58 8.27 -7.29 1.27
N ARG A 59 9.10 -8.10 1.94
CA ARG A 59 9.72 -9.28 1.34
C ARG A 59 8.66 -10.28 0.89
N GLU A 60 7.68 -10.58 1.76
CA GLU A 60 6.60 -11.50 1.40
C GLU A 60 5.76 -10.94 0.24
N CYS A 61 5.42 -9.66 0.27
CA CYS A 61 4.72 -9.01 -0.83
C CYS A 61 5.50 -9.09 -2.15
N THR A 62 6.83 -8.84 -2.14
CA THR A 62 7.67 -8.95 -3.34
C THR A 62 7.73 -10.38 -3.86
N LYS A 63 7.81 -11.38 -2.97
CA LYS A 63 7.74 -12.80 -3.32
C LYS A 63 6.41 -13.13 -4.02
N LEU A 64 5.29 -12.66 -3.48
CA LEU A 64 3.97 -12.86 -4.09
C LEU A 64 3.84 -12.19 -5.47
N VAL A 65 4.47 -11.03 -5.69
CA VAL A 65 4.56 -10.41 -7.02
C VAL A 65 5.33 -11.30 -7.98
N LYS A 66 6.48 -11.85 -7.55
CA LYS A 66 7.27 -12.76 -8.37
C LYS A 66 6.46 -13.99 -8.77
N GLU A 67 5.80 -14.64 -7.83
CA GLU A 67 4.94 -15.81 -8.10
C GLU A 67 3.81 -15.47 -9.07
N ALA A 68 3.17 -14.30 -8.92
CA ALA A 68 2.12 -13.87 -9.82
C ALA A 68 2.65 -13.63 -11.25
N ILE A 69 3.88 -13.09 -11.41
CA ILE A 69 4.53 -12.95 -12.71
C ILE A 69 4.78 -14.33 -13.32
N GLU A 70 5.33 -15.27 -12.54
CA GLU A 70 5.64 -16.63 -12.99
C GLU A 70 4.39 -17.42 -13.40
N LYS A 71 3.26 -17.20 -12.71
CA LYS A 71 1.95 -17.78 -13.05
C LYS A 71 1.25 -17.08 -14.22
N GLY A 72 1.76 -15.94 -14.67
CA GLY A 72 1.14 -15.12 -15.72
C GLY A 72 -0.08 -14.32 -15.27
N GLU A 73 -0.31 -14.19 -13.96
CA GLU A 73 -1.40 -13.40 -13.37
C GLU A 73 -1.15 -11.89 -13.50
N ILE A 74 0.12 -11.50 -13.56
CA ILE A 74 0.56 -10.12 -13.82
C ILE A 74 1.62 -10.11 -14.92
N SER A 75 1.50 -9.17 -15.86
CA SER A 75 2.48 -9.01 -16.93
C SER A 75 3.79 -8.44 -16.40
N LYS A 76 4.91 -9.08 -16.74
CA LYS A 76 6.27 -8.56 -16.49
C LYS A 76 6.53 -7.20 -17.14
N GLU A 77 5.79 -6.85 -18.20
CA GLU A 77 5.94 -5.59 -18.94
C GLU A 77 5.50 -4.36 -18.13
N LEU A 78 4.82 -4.56 -16.99
CA LEU A 78 4.52 -3.50 -16.03
C LEU A 78 5.76 -2.99 -15.29
N PHE A 79 6.88 -3.70 -15.39
CA PHE A 79 8.10 -3.45 -14.64
C PHE A 79 9.29 -3.20 -15.57
N THR A 80 10.17 -2.30 -15.15
CA THR A 80 11.47 -2.13 -15.82
C THR A 80 12.38 -3.32 -15.56
N LYS A 81 13.43 -3.49 -16.38
CA LYS A 81 14.44 -4.55 -16.17
C LYS A 81 15.05 -4.52 -14.76
N LYS A 82 15.31 -3.32 -14.22
CA LYS A 82 15.84 -3.14 -12.86
C LYS A 82 14.82 -3.61 -11.82
N GLN A 83 13.55 -3.24 -11.96
CA GLN A 83 12.50 -3.66 -11.05
C GLN A 83 12.29 -5.18 -11.08
N LEU A 84 12.31 -5.79 -12.27
CA LEU A 84 12.23 -7.25 -12.42
C LEU A 84 13.39 -7.96 -11.71
N ALA A 85 14.62 -7.44 -11.82
CA ALA A 85 15.76 -8.01 -11.07
C ALA A 85 15.52 -7.94 -9.55
N GLN A 86 15.08 -6.78 -9.04
CA GLN A 86 14.78 -6.60 -7.62
C GLN A 86 13.64 -7.49 -7.12
N ILE A 87 12.61 -7.72 -7.96
CA ILE A 87 11.51 -8.65 -7.68
C ILE A 87 12.04 -10.09 -7.62
N ASN A 88 12.87 -10.48 -8.59
CA ASN A 88 13.45 -11.82 -8.66
C ASN A 88 14.37 -12.14 -7.47
N ASP A 89 15.10 -11.12 -7.00
CA ASP A 89 15.97 -11.17 -5.82
C ASP A 89 15.19 -11.09 -4.49
N GLY A 90 13.86 -10.89 -4.53
CA GLY A 90 13.02 -10.83 -3.33
C GLY A 90 13.27 -9.58 -2.47
N LEU A 91 13.71 -8.47 -3.07
CA LEU A 91 14.04 -7.27 -2.30
C LEU A 91 12.78 -6.62 -1.71
N PRO A 92 12.83 -6.13 -0.45
CA PRO A 92 11.70 -5.41 0.16
C PRO A 92 11.44 -4.04 -0.47
N ARG A 93 12.37 -3.51 -1.26
CA ARG A 93 12.26 -2.19 -1.90
C ARG A 93 12.55 -2.34 -3.38
N ILE A 94 11.63 -1.84 -4.19
CA ILE A 94 11.71 -1.85 -5.65
C ILE A 94 11.85 -0.40 -6.12
N ASP A 95 12.76 -0.15 -7.04
CA ASP A 95 13.11 1.19 -7.50
C ASP A 95 11.90 1.90 -8.10
N GLY A 96 11.65 3.14 -7.68
CA GLY A 96 10.49 3.93 -8.13
C GLY A 96 9.12 3.44 -7.64
N LEU A 97 9.04 2.35 -6.87
CA LEU A 97 7.81 1.80 -6.31
C LEU A 97 7.84 1.80 -4.78
N ILE A 98 6.67 1.70 -4.16
CA ILE A 98 6.52 1.59 -2.70
C ILE A 98 5.35 0.66 -2.34
N TRP A 99 5.52 -0.10 -1.27
CA TRP A 99 4.45 -0.85 -0.65
C TRP A 99 3.58 0.07 0.21
N HIS A 100 2.28 0.12 -0.11
CA HIS A 100 1.26 0.85 0.60
C HIS A 100 0.38 -0.11 1.40
N HIS A 101 0.29 0.09 2.72
CA HIS A 101 -0.68 -0.59 3.58
C HIS A 101 -2.06 0.06 3.45
N HIS A 102 -2.99 -0.63 2.79
CA HIS A 102 -4.37 -0.15 2.64
C HIS A 102 -5.13 -0.22 3.97
N GLN A 103 -6.19 0.56 4.12
CA GLN A 103 -7.07 0.55 5.30
C GLN A 103 -7.85 -0.77 5.50
N ILE A 104 -7.87 -1.65 4.50
CA ILE A 104 -8.47 -2.99 4.60
C ILE A 104 -7.40 -3.92 5.17
N PRO A 105 -7.65 -4.65 6.27
CA PRO A 105 -6.65 -5.51 6.89
C PRO A 105 -5.99 -6.50 5.93
N GLY A 106 -4.66 -6.49 5.91
CA GLY A 106 -3.81 -7.35 5.07
C GLY A 106 -3.76 -6.94 3.60
N LYS A 107 -4.57 -5.98 3.14
CA LYS A 107 -4.51 -5.53 1.75
C LYS A 107 -3.27 -4.64 1.56
N MET A 108 -2.41 -5.07 0.66
CA MET A 108 -1.18 -4.37 0.28
C MET A 108 -1.26 -3.95 -1.18
N GLN A 109 -0.71 -2.78 -1.49
CA GLN A 109 -0.65 -2.27 -2.86
C GLN A 109 0.79 -1.89 -3.20
N LEU A 110 1.27 -2.33 -4.36
CA LEU A 110 2.52 -1.83 -4.93
C LEU A 110 2.20 -0.63 -5.80
N VAL A 111 2.62 0.56 -5.38
CA VAL A 111 2.24 1.82 -6.03
C VAL A 111 3.47 2.60 -6.50
N ILE A 112 3.26 3.52 -7.44
CA ILE A 112 4.32 4.42 -7.91
C ILE A 112 4.74 5.35 -6.76
N LYS A 113 6.04 5.42 -6.46
CA LYS A 113 6.56 6.19 -5.32
C LYS A 113 6.22 7.68 -5.43
N GLU A 114 6.23 8.23 -6.64
CA GLU A 114 6.01 9.66 -6.87
C GLU A 114 4.61 10.14 -6.51
N VAL A 115 3.60 9.27 -6.62
CA VAL A 115 2.21 9.57 -6.25
C VAL A 115 1.94 9.32 -4.76
N HIS A 116 2.77 8.52 -4.09
CA HIS A 116 2.64 8.15 -2.68
C HIS A 116 3.25 9.20 -1.70
N SER A 117 3.64 10.40 -2.17
CA SER A 117 4.22 11.45 -1.32
C SER A 117 3.15 12.23 -0.52
N VAL A 118 2.39 11.53 0.32
CA VAL A 118 1.39 12.10 1.21
C VAL A 118 1.60 11.61 2.64
N ASN A 119 1.75 12.52 3.60
CA ASN A 119 1.84 12.16 5.02
C ASN A 119 0.45 11.75 5.52
N HIS A 120 0.26 10.46 5.78
CA HIS A 120 -1.01 9.90 6.27
C HIS A 120 -0.77 8.82 7.32
N LEU A 121 -1.75 8.58 8.19
CA LEU A 121 -1.78 7.36 9.00
C LEU A 121 -2.15 6.21 8.07
N GLY A 122 -1.19 5.35 7.74
CA GLY A 122 -1.39 4.19 6.84
C GLY A 122 -2.00 2.97 7.55
N GLY A 123 -2.43 1.99 6.76
CA GLY A 123 -3.09 0.77 7.24
C GLY A 123 -2.30 -0.04 8.27
N ASN A 124 -0.96 0.02 8.25
CA ASN A 124 -0.12 -0.63 9.25
C ASN A 124 -0.50 -0.21 10.69
N ARG A 125 -0.88 1.06 10.93
CA ARG A 125 -1.35 1.48 12.26
C ARG A 125 -2.73 0.94 12.63
N LEU A 126 -3.56 0.57 11.66
CA LEU A 126 -4.89 0.04 11.91
C LEU A 126 -4.87 -1.45 12.23
N TRP A 127 -4.05 -2.23 11.51
CA TRP A 127 -4.09 -3.68 11.58
C TRP A 127 -2.72 -4.35 11.70
N GLY A 128 -1.62 -3.63 11.46
CA GLY A 128 -0.25 -4.15 11.51
C GLY A 128 0.53 -3.79 12.77
N GLY A 129 -0.15 -3.25 13.79
CA GLY A 129 0.46 -2.91 15.08
C GLY A 129 1.39 -1.69 15.06
N GLY A 130 1.52 -0.98 13.93
CA GLY A 130 2.43 0.17 13.83
C GLY A 130 3.91 -0.20 13.72
N ILE A 131 4.23 -1.48 13.46
CA ILE A 131 5.59 -2.02 13.45
C ILE A 131 6.26 -1.65 12.12
N ARG A 132 7.40 -0.95 12.17
CA ARG A 132 8.16 -0.47 11.01
C ARG A 132 9.59 -1.00 11.00
#